data_AF-A0A4R3LP79-F1
#
_entry.id   AF-A0A4R3LP79-F1
#
_cell.length_a   1.000
_cell.length_b   1.000
_cell.length_c   1.000
_cell.angle_alpha   90.00
_cell.angle_beta   90.00
_cell.angle_gamma   90.00
#
_symmetry.space_group_name_H-M   'P 1'
#
loop_
_entity.id
_entity.type
_entity.pdbx_description
1 polymer ?
#
loop_
_entity_poly.entity_id
_entity_poly.type
_entity_poly.pdbx_seq_one_letter_code
_entity_poly.pdbx_strand_id
1 'polypeptide(L)'
;MLRPLRHLVRQAGLPLVCAALAIPSLAFAQTSPPPAPPASESAISRIERAVTDALQRGLDRLDQALDATLPYEMPEVLPNGDILIRRVKPAPVPPQATPNPATPPAPKSDPMKI
;
A
#
# COMPACT_ATOMS: atom_id res chain seq x y z
N MET A 1 -39.91 -15.36 -32.63
CA MET A 1 -38.86 -15.76 -33.60
C MET A 1 -37.64 -16.22 -32.79
N LEU A 2 -37.65 -17.42 -32.18
CA LEU A 2 -37.25 -18.73 -32.72
C LEU A 2 -35.80 -18.77 -33.24
N ARG A 3 -34.90 -19.24 -32.35
CA ARG A 3 -33.51 -19.66 -32.62
C ARG A 3 -33.53 -20.91 -33.51
N PRO A 4 -32.66 -21.03 -34.53
CA PRO A 4 -32.49 -22.31 -35.21
C PRO A 4 -31.44 -23.16 -34.48
N LEU A 5 -31.94 -24.21 -33.84
CA LEU A 5 -31.22 -25.47 -33.62
C LEU A 5 -30.58 -25.93 -34.94
N ARG A 6 -29.28 -26.22 -34.91
CA ARG A 6 -28.66 -27.10 -35.90
C ARG A 6 -28.15 -28.34 -35.18
N HIS A 7 -28.90 -29.41 -35.42
CA HIS A 7 -28.52 -30.80 -35.23
C HIS A 7 -27.12 -31.08 -35.77
N LEU A 8 -26.33 -31.82 -35.01
CA LEU A 8 -25.65 -32.98 -35.59
C LEU A 8 -25.41 -34.05 -34.52
N VAL A 9 -26.45 -34.85 -34.33
CA VAL A 9 -26.32 -36.23 -33.87
C VAL A 9 -25.49 -36.97 -34.92
N ARG A 10 -24.34 -37.52 -34.53
CA ARG A 10 -23.77 -38.67 -35.23
C ARG A 10 -23.09 -39.60 -34.23
N GLN A 11 -23.83 -40.66 -33.94
CA GLN A 11 -23.39 -41.91 -33.34
C GLN A 11 -22.10 -42.42 -34.00
N ALA A 12 -21.22 -43.03 -33.20
CA ALA A 12 -20.64 -44.34 -33.49
C ALA A 12 -19.69 -44.76 -32.34
N GLY A 13 -19.92 -45.95 -31.78
CA GLY A 13 -18.85 -46.75 -31.20
C GLY A 13 -18.84 -46.94 -29.68
N LEU A 14 -19.81 -47.70 -29.15
CA LEU A 14 -19.50 -48.72 -28.12
C LEU A 14 -18.69 -49.81 -28.84
N PRO A 15 -17.56 -50.31 -28.30
CA PRO A 15 -17.54 -51.17 -27.10
C PRO A 15 -16.35 -50.86 -26.19
N LEU A 16 -16.27 -51.26 -24.92
CA LEU A 16 -15.99 -52.63 -24.49
C LEU A 16 -15.96 -52.62 -22.95
N VAL A 17 -16.94 -53.28 -22.34
CA VAL A 17 -16.87 -53.71 -20.94
C VAL A 17 -15.96 -54.94 -20.90
N CYS A 18 -14.86 -54.90 -20.15
CA CYS A 18 -14.26 -56.10 -19.55
C CYS A 18 -13.29 -55.77 -18.41
N ALA A 19 -13.68 -56.26 -17.24
CA ALA A 19 -12.84 -56.78 -16.16
C ALA A 19 -11.85 -55.85 -15.45
N ALA A 20 -12.32 -55.34 -14.31
CA ALA A 20 -11.52 -55.19 -13.11
C ALA A 20 -10.73 -56.48 -12.80
N LEU A 21 -9.45 -56.32 -12.44
CA LEU A 21 -8.71 -57.01 -11.37
C LEU A 21 -7.20 -56.96 -11.68
N ALA A 22 -6.54 -55.95 -11.15
CA ALA A 22 -5.13 -56.04 -10.76
C ALA A 22 -4.85 -54.92 -9.76
N ILE A 23 -4.84 -55.27 -8.48
CA ILE A 23 -4.18 -54.49 -7.44
C ILE A 23 -2.69 -54.83 -7.56
N PRO A 24 -1.81 -53.85 -7.76
CA PRO A 24 -0.49 -53.95 -7.17
C PRO A 24 -0.22 -52.72 -6.31
N SER A 25 -0.06 -53.02 -5.02
CA SER A 25 1.01 -52.48 -4.19
C SER A 25 1.06 -50.95 -4.00
N LEU A 26 0.61 -50.56 -2.80
CA LEU A 26 1.16 -49.49 -1.97
C LEU A 26 2.62 -49.13 -2.33
N ALA A 27 2.81 -48.14 -3.19
CA ALA A 27 3.97 -47.28 -3.14
C ALA A 27 3.54 -46.05 -2.33
N PHE A 28 3.84 -46.05 -1.03
CA PHE A 28 3.91 -44.83 -0.24
C PHE A 28 5.06 -43.98 -0.81
N ALA A 29 4.82 -43.32 -1.93
CA ALA A 29 5.59 -42.14 -2.30
C ALA A 29 5.32 -41.13 -1.19
N GLN A 30 6.33 -40.89 -0.36
CA GLN A 30 6.41 -39.71 0.47
C GLN A 30 6.45 -38.49 -0.46
N THR A 31 5.28 -38.11 -0.97
CA THR A 31 5.10 -36.82 -1.60
C THR A 31 5.04 -35.85 -0.44
N SER A 32 6.16 -35.18 -0.17
CA SER A 32 6.13 -33.97 0.64
C SER A 32 5.05 -33.06 0.04
N PRO A 33 4.10 -32.53 0.82
CA PRO A 33 3.12 -31.61 0.27
C PRO A 33 3.89 -30.46 -0.43
N PRO A 34 3.51 -30.07 -1.65
CA PRO A 34 4.12 -28.91 -2.29
C PRO A 34 4.01 -27.71 -1.33
N PRO A 35 5.04 -26.86 -1.24
CA PRO A 35 4.98 -25.67 -0.40
C PRO A 35 3.72 -24.90 -0.75
N ALA A 36 2.92 -24.57 0.27
CA ALA A 36 1.70 -23.81 0.08
C ALA A 36 2.04 -22.54 -0.73
N PRO A 37 1.25 -22.20 -1.76
CA PRO A 37 1.46 -20.93 -2.45
C PRO A 37 1.43 -19.80 -1.42
N PRO A 38 2.29 -18.77 -1.56
CA PRO A 38 2.23 -17.62 -0.67
C PRO A 38 0.80 -17.11 -0.69
N ALA A 39 0.22 -16.91 0.51
CA ALA A 39 -1.14 -16.44 0.64
C ALA A 39 -1.31 -15.18 -0.22
N SER A 40 -1.99 -15.34 -1.36
CA SER A 40 -2.18 -14.28 -2.33
C SER A 40 -3.02 -13.22 -1.67
N GLU A 41 -2.36 -12.16 -1.20
CA GLU A 41 -3.04 -11.03 -0.58
C GLU A 41 -4.13 -10.54 -1.53
N SER A 42 -5.37 -10.55 -1.03
CA SER A 42 -6.52 -10.20 -1.85
C SER A 42 -6.38 -8.75 -2.32
N ALA A 43 -6.88 -8.44 -3.52
CA ALA A 43 -6.90 -7.07 -4.03
C ALA A 43 -7.59 -6.10 -3.05
N ILE A 44 -8.59 -6.60 -2.32
CA ILE A 44 -9.31 -5.87 -1.26
C ILE A 44 -8.35 -5.51 -0.12
N SER A 45 -7.57 -6.46 0.39
CA SER A 45 -6.60 -6.22 1.46
C SER A 45 -5.51 -5.20 1.07
N ARG A 46 -5.10 -5.19 -0.20
CA ARG A 46 -4.16 -4.17 -0.71
C ARG A 46 -4.77 -2.79 -0.75
N ILE A 47 -6.04 -2.68 -1.17
CA ILE A 47 -6.77 -1.41 -1.17
C ILE A 47 -6.95 -0.90 0.25
N GLU A 48 -7.35 -1.77 1.19
CA GLU A 48 -7.49 -1.42 2.60
C GLU A 48 -6.18 -0.84 3.15
N ARG A 49 -5.06 -1.55 2.95
CA ARG A 49 -3.75 -1.08 3.42
C ARG A 49 -3.34 0.25 2.76
N ALA A 50 -3.57 0.40 1.46
CA ALA A 50 -3.26 1.66 0.76
C ALA A 50 -4.09 2.84 1.28
N VAL A 51 -5.37 2.61 1.61
CA VAL A 51 -6.25 3.63 2.18
C VAL A 51 -5.82 4.00 3.59
N THR A 52 -5.51 3.00 4.44
CA THR A 52 -5.01 3.24 5.80
C THR A 52 -3.70 4.01 5.78
N ASP A 53 -2.75 3.61 4.93
CA ASP A 53 -1.47 4.29 4.78
C ASP A 53 -1.62 5.73 4.29
N ALA A 54 -2.51 5.96 3.32
CA ALA A 54 -2.77 7.30 2.81
C ALA A 54 -3.42 8.20 3.86
N LEU A 55 -4.39 7.67 4.61
CA LEU A 55 -5.06 8.38 5.69
C LEU A 55 -4.06 8.75 6.79
N GLN A 56 -3.22 7.79 7.21
CA GLN A 56 -2.25 8.01 8.27
C GLN A 56 -1.23 9.09 7.88
N ARG A 57 -0.67 9.02 6.67
CA ARG A 57 0.23 10.07 6.16
C ARG A 57 -0.47 11.43 6.02
N GLY A 58 -1.76 11.42 5.70
CA GLY A 58 -2.58 12.64 5.63
C GLY A 58 -2.75 13.28 7.00
N LEU A 59 -3.06 12.47 8.02
CA LEU A 59 -3.20 12.91 9.40
C LEU A 59 -1.86 13.42 9.97
N ASP A 60 -0.75 12.72 9.73
CA ASP A 60 0.58 13.15 10.20
C ASP A 60 0.98 14.52 9.63
N ARG A 61 0.66 14.77 8.35
CA ARG A 61 0.92 16.07 7.72
C ARG A 61 0.00 17.17 8.25
N LEU A 62 -1.25 16.83 8.53
CA LEU A 62 -2.21 17.76 9.12
C LEU A 62 -1.77 18.15 10.54
N ASP A 63 -1.31 17.18 11.33
CA ASP A 63 -0.77 17.40 12.68
C ASP A 63 0.44 18.34 12.64
N GLN A 64 1.42 18.06 11.77
CA GLN A 64 2.58 18.93 11.57
C GLN A 64 2.19 20.35 11.11
N ALA A 65 1.17 20.48 10.26
CA ALA A 65 0.68 21.76 9.81
C ALA A 65 -0.02 22.54 10.92
N LEU A 66 -0.80 21.87 11.76
CA LEU A 66 -1.46 22.48 12.92
C LEU A 66 -0.43 22.95 13.95
N ASP A 67 0.57 22.12 14.26
CA ASP A 67 1.67 22.50 15.16
C ASP A 67 2.48 23.69 14.63
N ALA A 68 2.70 23.77 13.31
CA ALA A 68 3.43 24.88 12.71
C ALA A 68 2.63 26.18 12.63
N THR A 69 1.29 26.10 12.57
CA THR A 69 0.43 27.27 12.30
C THR A 69 -0.29 27.80 13.54
N LEU A 70 -0.55 26.97 14.54
CA LEU A 70 -1.26 27.36 15.74
C LEU A 70 -0.28 27.82 16.83
N PRO A 71 -0.34 29.09 17.26
CA PRO A 71 0.55 29.59 18.31
C PRO A 71 0.05 29.24 19.73
N TYR A 72 -1.01 28.45 19.86
CA TYR A 72 -1.67 28.12 21.12
C TYR A 72 -1.91 26.61 21.26
N GLU A 73 -1.83 26.11 22.48
CA GLU A 73 -2.20 24.72 22.81
C GLU A 73 -3.72 24.55 22.81
N MET A 74 -4.18 23.29 22.80
CA MET A 74 -5.59 22.95 22.94
C MET A 74 -6.17 23.55 24.24
N PRO A 75 -7.30 24.30 24.17
CA PRO A 75 -7.89 24.91 25.37
C PRO A 75 -8.38 23.87 26.38
N GLU A 76 -8.13 24.14 27.66
CA GLU A 76 -8.62 23.33 28.78
C GLU A 76 -9.74 24.07 29.51
N VAL A 77 -10.83 23.37 29.84
CA VAL A 77 -11.94 23.92 30.62
C VAL A 77 -11.71 23.58 32.09
N LEU A 78 -11.60 24.61 32.93
CA LEU A 78 -11.38 24.48 34.36
C LEU A 78 -12.69 24.14 35.10
N PRO A 79 -12.63 23.56 36.32
CA PRO A 79 -13.82 23.18 37.09
C PRO A 79 -14.76 24.33 37.46
N ASN A 80 -14.26 25.58 37.43
CA ASN A 80 -15.04 26.79 37.63
C ASN A 80 -15.73 27.29 36.35
N GLY A 81 -15.48 26.66 35.19
CA GLY A 81 -16.02 27.03 33.89
C GLY A 81 -15.14 27.98 33.06
N ASP A 82 -13.98 28.38 33.57
CA ASP A 82 -13.03 29.21 32.83
C ASP A 82 -12.29 28.39 31.76
N ILE A 83 -11.83 29.06 30.69
CA ILE A 83 -11.05 28.43 29.62
C ILE A 83 -9.60 28.90 29.70
N LEU A 84 -8.67 27.96 29.86
CA LEU A 84 -7.25 28.23 29.86
C LEU A 84 -6.67 28.07 28.44
N ILE A 85 -6.13 29.15 27.90
CA ILE A 85 -5.47 29.16 26.58
C ILE A 85 -3.97 29.42 26.80
N ARG A 86 -3.14 28.41 26.52
CA ARG A 86 -1.68 28.48 26.67
C ARG A 86 -1.02 28.81 25.32
N ARG A 87 -0.01 29.68 25.32
CA ARG A 87 0.80 29.96 24.12
C ARG A 87 1.92 28.93 23.98
N VAL A 88 2.05 28.35 22.80
CA VAL A 88 3.19 27.50 22.46
C VAL A 88 4.39 28.41 22.22
N LYS A 89 5.48 28.15 22.93
CA LYS A 89 6.75 28.84 22.67
C LYS A 89 7.33 28.27 21.37
N PRO A 90 7.70 29.12 20.37
CA PRO A 90 8.30 28.60 19.15
C PRO A 90 9.56 27.79 19.48
N ALA A 91 9.72 26.64 18.81
CA ALA A 91 10.93 25.84 18.94
C ALA A 91 12.16 26.67 18.49
N PRO A 92 13.32 26.54 19.13
CA PRO A 92 14.55 27.21 18.69
C PRO A 92 14.90 26.77 17.26
N VAL A 93 15.01 27.73 16.34
CA VAL A 93 15.44 27.47 14.97
C VAL A 93 16.92 27.05 15.01
N PRO A 94 17.31 25.92 14.38
CA PRO A 94 18.72 25.53 14.28
C PRO A 94 19.53 26.65 13.62
N PRO A 95 20.79 26.89 14.03
CA PRO A 95 21.62 27.90 13.40
C PRO A 95 21.73 27.63 11.90
N GLN A 96 21.30 28.57 11.05
CA GLN A 96 21.61 28.48 9.63
C GLN A 96 23.12 28.63 9.45
N ALA A 97 23.73 27.67 8.76
CA ALA A 97 25.11 27.80 8.34
C ALA A 97 25.23 29.07 7.48
N THR A 98 25.93 30.07 8.00
CA THR A 98 26.26 31.27 7.24
C THR A 98 27.09 30.86 6.02
N PRO A 99 26.78 31.36 4.82
CA PRO A 99 27.61 31.12 3.64
C PRO A 99 29.03 31.60 3.95
N ASN A 100 30.00 30.68 3.87
CA ASN A 100 31.41 31.02 4.09
C ASN A 100 31.84 32.02 2.99
N PRO A 101 32.25 33.25 3.34
CA PRO A 101 32.69 34.26 2.36
C PRO A 101 33.92 33.80 1.55
N ALA A 102 34.62 32.76 2.00
CA ALA A 102 35.80 32.22 1.33
C ALA A 102 35.49 31.29 0.14
N THR A 103 34.21 31.05 -0.18
CA THR A 103 33.86 30.26 -1.36
C THR A 103 33.91 31.17 -2.60
N PRO A 104 34.82 30.94 -3.55
CA PRO A 104 34.85 31.72 -4.79
C PRO A 104 33.50 31.59 -5.51
N PRO A 105 32.95 32.67 -6.10
CA PRO A 105 31.73 32.56 -6.87
C PRO A 105 31.93 31.56 -8.00
N ALA A 106 30.98 30.63 -8.14
CA ALA A 106 30.97 29.69 -9.25
C ALA A 106 31.13 30.47 -10.57
N PRO A 107 31.98 30.00 -11.51
CA PRO A 107 32.17 30.67 -12.78
C PRO A 107 30.80 30.78 -13.48
N LYS A 108 30.36 32.02 -13.70
CA LYS A 108 29.20 32.30 -14.55
C LYS A 108 29.55 31.77 -15.94
N SER A 109 28.94 30.66 -16.32
CA SER A 109 28.97 30.20 -17.71
C SER A 109 28.25 31.25 -18.54
N ASP A 110 29.03 32.07 -19.23
CA ASP A 110 28.56 33.14 -20.12
C ASP A 110 27.86 32.50 -21.34
N PRO A 111 26.55 32.65 -21.52
CA PRO A 111 25.84 32.07 -22.64
C PRO A 111 25.98 32.97 -23.87
N MET A 112 27.20 33.24 -24.34
CA MET A 112 27.38 33.93 -25.61
C MET A 112 28.78 33.73 -26.20
N LYS A 113 28.90 32.75 -27.10
CA LYS A 113 29.72 32.87 -28.31
C LYS A 113 29.20 31.92 -29.38
N ILE A 114 28.50 32.58 -30.31
CA ILE A 114 28.21 32.29 -31.74
C ILE A 114 28.91 31.05 -32.28
#